data_AF-A0A1F4YEX3-F1
#
_entry.id   AF-A0A1F4YEX3-F1
#
_cell.length_a   1.000
_cell.length_b   1.000
_cell.length_c   1.000
_cell.angle_alpha   90.00
_cell.angle_beta   90.00
_cell.angle_gamma   90.00
#
_symmetry.space_group_name_H-M   'P 1'
#
loop_
_entity.id
_entity.type
_entity.pdbx_description
1 polymer ?
#
loop_
_entity_poly.entity_id
_entity_poly.type
_entity_poly.pdbx_seq_one_letter_code
_entity_poly.pdbx_strand_id
1 'polypeptide(L)'
;MAAKDRPRTLGELKKTGWHSKTVKEELRQNLMQKIKSDKPIFDAIVGYDRTVVPQIVNAILAKHNFILLGLRGQAKSRIIRQLNMLLDDYIPVLPGTLLNEDPLHPISPKGRKMIEECGDSTQIEWLWREDRFHEKLATPDVSIADLIGDIDPIKAAREKLDISNEEVIHWGIIPRTNRGIFAINELPDLQPRIQVGLLNILEENDIQVRGFPLRVPLDMLLVFTANPEDYTNRGNIITPLKDRIDSQIITHYPRTIEESRQITEHENTHKGVGAEIPEFIRDLIEEVSFQARGSEFVNQQSGVSARISISAYENFLSNIERRALTNKDDDYFPRMCDIYSIIPAITGKIELVYEGEQEGSVLVSFNLIGQAINNVFARYFPKPSKDRSRGERPEANPYEAIVDFFSSGKKLELSDSLPFPEYKKRLESVAGLKDVVKKHFPAPNDREMLLRMEFVLEAMHQNNMITREIHDSAIQYSDVFSKMLSGMGGMQ
;
A
#
# COMPACT_ATOMS: atom_id res chain seq x y z
N MET A 1 -32.55 2.86 -12.95
CA MET A 1 -33.87 2.19 -12.96
C MET A 1 -33.87 1.05 -11.95
N ALA A 2 -34.93 0.93 -11.15
CA ALA A 2 -35.13 -0.24 -10.28
C ALA A 2 -35.16 -1.52 -11.12
N ALA A 3 -34.75 -2.66 -10.56
CA ALA A 3 -34.63 -3.92 -11.30
C ALA A 3 -35.95 -4.39 -11.96
N LYS A 4 -37.11 -3.94 -11.46
CA LYS A 4 -38.43 -4.27 -12.02
C LYS A 4 -38.79 -3.49 -13.31
N ASP A 5 -38.15 -2.36 -13.59
CA ASP A 5 -38.51 -1.48 -14.71
C ASP A 5 -37.60 -1.63 -15.93
N ARG A 6 -36.66 -2.58 -15.90
CA ARG A 6 -35.70 -2.75 -16.99
C ARG A 6 -36.30 -3.58 -18.14
N PRO A 7 -36.01 -3.20 -19.40
CA PRO A 7 -36.31 -4.03 -20.56
C PRO A 7 -35.85 -5.48 -20.37
N ARG A 8 -36.72 -6.43 -20.76
CA ARG A 8 -36.45 -7.87 -20.72
C ARG A 8 -36.24 -8.47 -22.09
N THR A 9 -36.60 -7.73 -23.14
CA THR A 9 -36.42 -8.15 -24.52
C THR A 9 -35.67 -7.10 -25.34
N LEU A 10 -35.11 -7.53 -26.47
CA LEU A 10 -34.45 -6.67 -27.43
C LEU A 10 -35.38 -5.55 -27.94
N GLY A 11 -36.65 -5.88 -28.23
CA GLY A 11 -37.64 -4.92 -28.70
C GLY A 11 -37.96 -3.85 -27.66
N GLU A 12 -38.07 -4.23 -26.38
CA GLU A 12 -38.21 -3.27 -25.28
C GLU A 12 -36.98 -2.38 -25.13
N LEU A 13 -35.76 -2.96 -25.24
CA LEU A 13 -34.51 -2.22 -25.14
C LEU A 13 -34.41 -1.16 -26.24
N LYS A 14 -34.71 -1.52 -27.49
CA LYS A 14 -34.75 -0.58 -28.63
C LYS A 14 -35.71 0.58 -28.38
N LYS A 15 -36.89 0.31 -27.81
CA LYS A 15 -37.89 1.35 -27.49
C LYS A 15 -37.42 2.36 -26.45
N THR A 16 -36.49 1.99 -25.58
CA THR A 16 -35.89 2.93 -24.62
C THR A 16 -34.91 3.92 -25.27
N GLY A 17 -34.52 3.70 -26.53
CA GLY A 17 -33.47 4.47 -27.19
C GLY A 17 -32.07 4.14 -26.64
N TRP A 18 -31.90 2.99 -26.01
CA TRP A 18 -30.58 2.54 -25.55
C TRP A 18 -29.66 2.29 -26.74
N HIS A 19 -28.42 2.77 -26.63
CA HIS A 19 -27.38 2.57 -27.61
C HIS A 19 -26.13 2.02 -26.91
N SER A 20 -25.47 1.09 -27.57
CA SER A 20 -24.21 0.55 -27.10
C SER A 20 -23.12 1.61 -27.13
N LYS A 21 -22.26 1.59 -26.12
CA LYS A 21 -21.07 2.44 -26.02
C LYS A 21 -19.88 1.53 -25.76
N THR A 22 -18.72 1.96 -26.25
CA THR A 22 -17.47 1.28 -25.88
C THR A 22 -17.17 1.50 -24.41
N VAL A 23 -16.54 0.54 -23.74
CA VAL A 23 -16.13 0.64 -22.33
C VAL A 23 -15.32 1.92 -22.10
N LYS A 24 -14.41 2.24 -23.02
CA LYS A 24 -13.59 3.45 -22.91
C LYS A 24 -14.41 4.74 -23.03
N GLU A 25 -15.48 4.78 -23.83
CA GLU A 25 -16.38 5.93 -23.90
C GLU A 25 -17.28 6.03 -22.66
N GLU A 26 -17.78 4.92 -22.16
CA GLU A 26 -18.55 4.83 -20.92
C GLU A 26 -17.73 5.38 -19.73
N LEU A 27 -16.52 4.85 -19.52
CA LEU A 27 -15.61 5.29 -18.47
C LEU A 27 -15.31 6.80 -18.57
N ARG A 28 -15.06 7.29 -19.78
CA ARG A 28 -14.82 8.73 -20.03
C ARG A 28 -16.04 9.57 -19.63
N GLN A 29 -17.25 9.20 -20.05
CA GLN A 29 -18.46 9.96 -19.74
C GLN A 29 -18.76 9.98 -18.24
N ASN A 30 -18.65 8.83 -17.58
CA ASN A 30 -18.90 8.71 -16.14
C ASN A 30 -17.83 9.44 -15.31
N LEU A 31 -16.57 9.37 -15.74
CA LEU A 31 -15.50 10.17 -15.13
C LEU A 31 -15.77 11.68 -15.26
N MET A 32 -16.18 12.16 -16.44
CA MET A 32 -16.52 13.57 -16.63
C MET A 32 -17.66 14.03 -15.71
N GLN A 33 -18.68 13.19 -15.50
CA GLN A 33 -19.75 13.49 -14.54
C GLN A 33 -19.23 13.52 -13.10
N LYS A 34 -18.38 12.56 -12.72
CA LYS A 34 -17.78 12.49 -11.39
C LYS A 34 -16.94 13.74 -11.08
N ILE A 35 -16.11 14.16 -12.03
CA ILE A 35 -15.32 15.41 -11.95
C ILE A 35 -16.23 16.63 -11.77
N LYS A 36 -17.29 16.76 -12.57
CA LYS A 36 -18.25 17.88 -12.45
C LYS A 36 -18.98 17.92 -11.11
N SER A 37 -19.14 16.78 -10.46
CA SER A 37 -19.79 16.67 -9.15
C SER A 37 -18.89 16.98 -7.96
N ASP A 38 -17.61 17.28 -8.20
CA ASP A 38 -16.58 17.54 -7.17
C ASP A 38 -16.48 16.43 -6.11
N LYS A 39 -16.78 15.20 -6.52
CA LYS A 39 -16.65 14.01 -5.68
C LYS A 39 -15.27 13.38 -5.86
N PRO A 40 -14.67 12.81 -4.80
CA PRO A 40 -13.40 12.11 -4.91
C PRO A 40 -13.49 10.97 -5.93
N ILE A 41 -12.51 10.90 -6.84
CA ILE A 41 -12.50 9.89 -7.91
C ILE A 41 -12.19 8.51 -7.33
N PHE A 42 -11.22 8.45 -6.41
CA PHE A 42 -10.84 7.26 -5.69
C PHE A 42 -11.00 7.49 -4.19
N ASP A 43 -11.65 6.55 -3.53
CA ASP A 43 -11.83 6.55 -2.09
C ASP A 43 -10.59 5.99 -1.39
N ALA A 44 -10.21 6.63 -0.28
CA ALA A 44 -9.08 6.23 0.56
C ALA A 44 -7.75 6.06 -0.20
N ILE A 45 -7.50 6.93 -1.19
CA ILE A 45 -6.20 7.15 -1.81
C ILE A 45 -5.67 8.50 -1.32
N VAL A 46 -4.52 8.49 -0.65
CA VAL A 46 -3.94 9.67 0.01
C VAL A 46 -2.68 10.11 -0.73
N GLY A 47 -2.50 11.42 -0.92
CA GLY A 47 -1.26 12.02 -1.45
C GLY A 47 -1.08 11.95 -2.97
N TYR A 48 -2.09 11.51 -3.72
CA TYR A 48 -2.04 11.34 -5.18
C TYR A 48 -2.82 12.40 -5.97
N ASP A 49 -3.55 13.29 -5.30
CA ASP A 49 -4.45 14.28 -5.93
C ASP A 49 -3.75 15.21 -6.93
N ARG A 50 -2.48 15.51 -6.69
CA ARG A 50 -1.67 16.42 -7.52
C ARG A 50 -0.68 15.70 -8.43
N THR A 51 -0.60 14.37 -8.37
CA THR A 51 0.45 13.59 -9.04
C THR A 51 -0.12 12.45 -9.87
N VAL A 52 -0.59 11.38 -9.23
CA VAL A 52 -1.03 10.14 -9.89
C VAL A 52 -2.46 10.25 -10.39
N VAL A 53 -3.39 10.78 -9.58
CA VAL A 53 -4.81 10.88 -9.96
C VAL A 53 -5.01 11.69 -11.24
N PRO A 54 -4.39 12.88 -11.43
CA PRO A 54 -4.53 13.64 -12.68
C PRO A 54 -4.04 12.86 -13.91
N GLN A 55 -2.98 12.06 -13.78
CA GLN A 55 -2.47 11.23 -14.88
C GLN A 55 -3.45 10.11 -15.25
N ILE A 56 -4.09 9.48 -14.26
CA ILE A 56 -5.13 8.46 -14.50
C ILE A 56 -6.35 9.10 -15.16
N VAL A 57 -6.76 10.28 -14.68
CA VAL A 57 -7.85 11.06 -15.29
C VAL A 57 -7.56 11.33 -16.76
N ASN A 58 -6.36 11.83 -17.06
CA ASN A 58 -5.96 12.11 -18.44
C ASN A 58 -5.95 10.85 -19.30
N ALA A 59 -5.45 9.73 -18.79
CA ALA A 59 -5.45 8.45 -19.51
C ALA A 59 -6.87 7.97 -19.84
N ILE A 60 -7.81 8.02 -18.87
CA ILE A 60 -9.20 7.62 -19.09
C ILE A 60 -9.90 8.58 -20.07
N LEU A 61 -9.69 9.89 -19.92
CA LEU A 61 -10.24 10.88 -20.85
C LEU A 61 -9.69 10.68 -22.27
N ALA A 62 -8.42 10.29 -22.41
CA ALA A 62 -7.80 9.97 -23.69
C ALA A 62 -8.17 8.57 -24.22
N LYS A 63 -8.94 7.77 -23.48
CA LYS A 63 -9.32 6.38 -23.83
C LYS A 63 -8.13 5.43 -23.96
N HIS A 64 -7.09 5.69 -23.18
CA HIS A 64 -5.84 4.95 -23.18
C HIS A 64 -5.96 3.64 -22.40
N ASN A 65 -5.32 2.59 -22.90
CA ASN A 65 -4.87 1.50 -22.04
C ASN A 65 -3.62 2.00 -21.29
N PHE A 66 -3.50 1.69 -20.00
CA PHE A 66 -2.43 2.28 -19.20
C PHE A 66 -1.80 1.31 -18.20
N ILE A 67 -0.58 1.64 -17.78
CA ILE A 67 0.17 0.91 -16.78
C ILE A 67 0.47 1.81 -15.57
N LEU A 68 0.28 1.25 -14.37
CA LEU A 68 0.74 1.84 -13.11
C LEU A 68 2.11 1.25 -12.77
N LEU A 69 3.14 2.10 -12.82
CA LEU A 69 4.51 1.77 -12.47
C LEU A 69 4.80 2.20 -11.04
N GLY A 70 5.26 1.28 -10.20
CA GLY A 70 5.70 1.62 -8.86
C GLY A 70 6.02 0.40 -8.03
N LEU A 71 6.61 0.62 -6.86
CA LEU A 71 7.02 -0.47 -5.98
C LEU A 71 5.83 -1.09 -5.24
N ARG A 72 6.09 -2.13 -4.45
CA ARG A 72 5.08 -2.82 -3.65
C ARG A 72 4.45 -1.87 -2.62
N GLY A 73 3.13 -1.91 -2.48
CA GLY A 73 2.41 -1.10 -1.50
C GLY A 73 2.20 0.38 -1.87
N GLN A 74 2.32 0.75 -3.14
CA GLN A 74 1.99 2.10 -3.66
C GLN A 74 0.55 2.20 -4.22
N ALA A 75 -0.41 1.55 -3.55
CA ALA A 75 -1.85 1.58 -3.87
C ALA A 75 -2.30 1.18 -5.30
N LYS A 76 -1.41 0.64 -6.15
CA LYS A 76 -1.70 0.27 -7.56
C LYS A 76 -2.98 -0.58 -7.70
N SER A 77 -3.05 -1.71 -6.99
CA SER A 77 -4.22 -2.60 -7.07
C SER A 77 -5.49 -1.97 -6.47
N ARG A 78 -5.36 -1.08 -5.47
CA ARG A 78 -6.51 -0.37 -4.88
C ARG A 78 -7.12 0.61 -5.88
N ILE A 79 -6.29 1.32 -6.64
CA ILE A 79 -6.73 2.21 -7.73
C ILE A 79 -7.47 1.40 -8.80
N ILE A 80 -6.85 0.32 -9.28
CA ILE A 80 -7.40 -0.51 -10.36
C ILE A 80 -8.78 -1.05 -10.01
N ARG A 81 -8.94 -1.61 -8.81
CA ARG A 81 -10.21 -2.19 -8.36
C ARG A 81 -11.33 -1.16 -8.25
N GLN A 82 -11.00 0.12 -8.06
CA GLN A 82 -12.00 1.20 -8.00
C GLN A 82 -12.40 1.73 -9.38
N LEU A 83 -11.71 1.35 -10.46
CA LEU A 83 -12.09 1.77 -11.81
C LEU A 83 -13.47 1.21 -12.22
N ASN A 84 -13.89 0.08 -11.64
CA ASN A 84 -15.23 -0.47 -11.87
C ASN A 84 -16.34 0.50 -11.44
N MET A 85 -16.09 1.42 -10.50
CA MET A 85 -17.04 2.44 -10.06
C MET A 85 -17.30 3.52 -11.11
N LEU A 86 -16.49 3.56 -12.17
CA LEU A 86 -16.70 4.41 -13.34
C LEU A 86 -17.50 3.71 -14.43
N LEU A 87 -17.82 2.42 -14.29
CA LEU A 87 -18.75 1.72 -15.18
C LEU A 87 -20.20 2.04 -14.81
N ASP A 88 -21.07 2.03 -15.81
CA ASP A 88 -22.51 2.01 -15.64
C ASP A 88 -22.88 0.81 -14.78
N ASP A 89 -23.76 1.06 -13.82
CA ASP A 89 -24.35 0.09 -12.90
C ASP A 89 -24.69 -1.23 -13.59
N TYR A 90 -25.44 -1.18 -14.70
CA TYR A 90 -25.78 -2.36 -15.48
C TYR A 90 -25.72 -2.14 -16.98
N ILE A 91 -25.34 -3.19 -17.72
CA ILE A 91 -25.45 -3.26 -19.19
C ILE A 91 -26.32 -4.45 -19.62
N PRO A 92 -27.06 -4.33 -20.74
CA PRO A 92 -27.80 -5.46 -21.28
C PRO A 92 -26.84 -6.44 -21.98
N VAL A 93 -27.08 -7.74 -21.78
CA VAL A 93 -26.31 -8.85 -22.37
C VAL A 93 -27.22 -9.96 -22.86
N LEU A 94 -26.73 -10.77 -23.80
CA LEU A 94 -27.44 -11.97 -24.25
C LEU A 94 -27.27 -13.14 -23.26
N PRO A 95 -28.38 -13.70 -22.74
CA PRO A 95 -28.32 -14.79 -21.77
C PRO A 95 -27.67 -16.04 -22.36
N GLY A 96 -26.86 -16.73 -21.55
CA GLY A 96 -26.21 -17.99 -21.94
C GLY A 96 -25.14 -17.85 -23.02
N THR A 97 -24.72 -16.63 -23.36
CA THR A 97 -23.47 -16.37 -24.10
C THR A 97 -22.30 -16.26 -23.13
N LEU A 98 -21.08 -16.54 -23.60
CA LEU A 98 -19.87 -16.52 -22.75
C LEU A 98 -19.08 -15.22 -22.86
N LEU A 99 -19.46 -14.31 -23.78
CA LEU A 99 -18.70 -13.11 -24.16
C LEU A 99 -19.42 -11.81 -23.77
N ASN A 100 -20.36 -11.85 -22.82
CA ASN A 100 -21.19 -10.71 -22.39
C ASN A 100 -21.76 -9.91 -23.57
N GLU A 101 -22.31 -10.62 -24.56
CA GLU A 101 -22.55 -10.06 -25.89
C GLU A 101 -23.58 -8.92 -25.86
N ASP A 102 -23.31 -7.88 -26.65
CA ASP A 102 -24.25 -6.80 -26.90
C ASP A 102 -25.47 -7.34 -27.66
N PRO A 103 -26.70 -7.24 -27.11
CA PRO A 103 -27.91 -7.67 -27.81
C PRO A 103 -28.15 -6.97 -29.16
N LEU A 104 -27.57 -5.78 -29.38
CA LEU A 104 -27.64 -5.07 -30.65
C LEU A 104 -26.56 -5.53 -31.66
N HIS A 105 -25.46 -6.10 -31.17
CA HIS A 105 -24.29 -6.48 -31.98
C HIS A 105 -23.71 -7.83 -31.49
N PRO A 106 -24.42 -8.96 -31.68
CA PRO A 106 -23.95 -10.27 -31.24
C PRO A 106 -22.68 -10.71 -31.99
N ILE A 107 -21.77 -11.33 -31.25
CA ILE A 107 -20.46 -11.76 -31.74
C ILE A 107 -20.48 -13.26 -32.06
N SER A 108 -20.97 -14.10 -31.15
CA SER A 108 -20.90 -15.56 -31.32
C SER A 108 -21.98 -16.08 -32.28
N PRO A 109 -21.78 -17.26 -32.89
CA PRO A 109 -22.81 -17.92 -33.67
C PRO A 109 -24.11 -18.12 -32.89
N LYS A 110 -24.00 -18.50 -31.61
CA LYS A 110 -25.15 -18.66 -30.72
C LYS A 110 -25.92 -17.36 -30.52
N GLY A 111 -25.21 -16.25 -30.23
CA GLY A 111 -25.83 -14.93 -30.07
C GLY A 111 -26.54 -14.45 -31.34
N ARG A 112 -25.90 -14.62 -32.50
CA ARG A 112 -26.48 -14.27 -33.81
C ARG A 112 -27.74 -15.08 -34.09
N LYS A 113 -27.69 -16.40 -33.90
CA LYS A 113 -28.83 -17.29 -34.07
C LYS A 113 -30.01 -16.92 -33.15
N MET A 114 -29.75 -16.58 -31.88
CA MET A 114 -30.80 -16.12 -30.96
C MET A 114 -31.51 -14.85 -31.44
N ILE A 115 -30.78 -13.94 -32.07
CA ILE A 115 -31.33 -12.70 -32.63
C ILE A 115 -32.09 -12.97 -33.93
N GLU A 116 -31.56 -13.83 -34.79
CA GLU A 116 -32.22 -14.24 -36.04
C GLU A 116 -33.55 -14.98 -35.81
N GLU A 117 -33.59 -15.88 -34.83
CA GLU A 117 -34.78 -16.70 -34.53
C GLU A 117 -35.86 -15.94 -33.77
N CYS A 118 -35.48 -15.11 -32.79
CA CYS A 118 -36.44 -14.46 -31.88
C CYS A 118 -36.68 -12.98 -32.18
N GLY A 119 -35.83 -12.33 -32.98
CA GLY A 119 -35.95 -10.92 -33.35
C GLY A 119 -36.13 -10.00 -32.14
N ASP A 120 -37.16 -9.15 -32.17
CA ASP A 120 -37.47 -8.24 -31.06
C ASP A 120 -37.93 -8.97 -29.77
N SER A 121 -38.26 -10.26 -29.85
CA SER A 121 -38.63 -11.07 -28.68
C SER A 121 -37.41 -11.72 -28.00
N THR A 122 -36.19 -11.55 -28.52
CA THR A 122 -34.98 -12.10 -27.90
C THR A 122 -34.84 -11.59 -26.47
N GLN A 123 -34.73 -12.52 -25.51
CA GLN A 123 -34.56 -12.21 -24.10
C GLN A 123 -33.18 -11.59 -23.85
N ILE A 124 -33.11 -10.63 -22.91
CA ILE A 124 -31.87 -10.02 -22.45
C ILE A 124 -31.75 -10.13 -20.93
N GLU A 125 -30.51 -10.17 -20.46
CA GLU A 125 -30.14 -10.07 -19.04
C GLU A 125 -29.38 -8.78 -18.77
N TRP A 126 -29.25 -8.41 -17.49
CA TRP A 126 -28.55 -7.21 -17.07
C TRP A 126 -27.34 -7.57 -16.21
N LEU A 127 -26.14 -7.33 -16.74
CA LEU A 127 -24.88 -7.60 -16.07
C LEU A 127 -24.49 -6.45 -15.16
N TRP A 128 -24.20 -6.73 -13.88
CA TRP A 128 -23.77 -5.71 -12.90
C TRP A 128 -22.31 -5.30 -13.12
N ARG A 129 -21.95 -4.05 -12.80
CA ARG A 129 -20.59 -3.53 -13.00
C ARG A 129 -19.47 -4.31 -12.34
N GLU A 130 -19.71 -4.94 -11.19
CA GLU A 130 -18.67 -5.72 -10.50
C GLU A 130 -18.33 -6.99 -11.27
N ASP A 131 -19.31 -7.58 -11.96
CA ASP A 131 -19.11 -8.76 -12.82
C ASP A 131 -18.39 -8.42 -14.13
N ARG A 132 -18.17 -7.12 -14.41
CA ARG A 132 -17.44 -6.61 -15.59
C ARG A 132 -15.99 -6.29 -15.28
N PHE A 133 -15.54 -6.49 -14.04
CA PHE A 133 -14.16 -6.27 -13.63
C PHE A 133 -13.50 -7.61 -13.30
N HIS A 134 -12.40 -7.90 -14.00
CA HIS A 134 -11.57 -9.04 -13.70
C HIS A 134 -10.11 -8.62 -13.58
N GLU A 135 -9.42 -9.19 -12.61
CA GLU A 135 -7.97 -9.03 -12.46
C GLU A 135 -7.29 -10.39 -12.43
N LYS A 136 -6.08 -10.44 -12.98
CA LYS A 136 -5.22 -11.62 -12.94
C LYS A 136 -3.83 -11.20 -12.49
N LEU A 137 -3.27 -11.91 -11.51
CA LEU A 137 -1.85 -11.83 -11.20
C LEU A 137 -1.08 -12.58 -12.29
N ALA A 138 -0.13 -11.91 -12.91
CA ALA A 138 0.81 -12.57 -13.81
C ALA A 138 1.68 -13.50 -12.97
N THR A 139 1.65 -14.77 -13.32
CA THR A 139 2.53 -15.78 -12.75
C THR A 139 3.09 -16.64 -13.89
N PRO A 140 4.31 -17.18 -13.75
CA PRO A 140 4.95 -17.93 -14.83
C PRO A 140 4.18 -19.17 -15.29
N ASP A 141 3.27 -19.70 -14.47
CA ASP A 141 2.45 -20.88 -14.73
C ASP A 141 1.17 -20.58 -15.53
N VAL A 142 0.78 -19.30 -15.70
CA VAL A 142 -0.40 -18.94 -16.50
C VAL A 142 -0.22 -19.40 -17.95
N SER A 143 -1.24 -20.02 -18.52
CA SER A 143 -1.25 -20.43 -19.92
C SER A 143 -1.98 -19.43 -20.82
N ILE A 144 -1.72 -19.48 -22.13
CA ILE A 144 -2.49 -18.73 -23.13
C ILE A 144 -3.96 -19.17 -23.11
N ALA A 145 -4.24 -20.45 -22.86
CA ALA A 145 -5.59 -20.99 -22.78
C ALA A 145 -6.38 -20.36 -21.61
N ASP A 146 -5.73 -20.12 -20.47
CA ASP A 146 -6.40 -19.49 -19.32
C ASP A 146 -6.80 -18.04 -19.59
N LEU A 147 -6.01 -17.31 -20.39
CA LEU A 147 -6.25 -15.90 -20.69
C LEU A 147 -7.16 -15.70 -21.89
N ILE A 148 -6.83 -16.33 -23.02
CA ILE A 148 -7.52 -16.14 -24.30
C ILE A 148 -8.54 -17.25 -24.52
N GLY A 149 -8.10 -18.51 -24.39
CA GLY A 149 -8.92 -19.67 -24.66
C GLY A 149 -8.20 -20.68 -25.54
N ASP A 150 -8.78 -21.88 -25.64
CA ASP A 150 -8.29 -22.97 -26.49
C ASP A 150 -9.46 -23.86 -26.93
N ILE A 151 -9.17 -24.81 -27.81
CA ILE A 151 -10.09 -25.87 -28.20
C ILE A 151 -10.28 -26.82 -27.01
N ASP A 152 -11.52 -27.21 -26.71
CA ASP A 152 -11.83 -28.26 -25.73
C ASP A 152 -12.26 -29.58 -26.43
N PRO A 153 -11.34 -30.54 -26.63
CA PRO A 153 -11.66 -31.81 -27.29
C PRO A 153 -12.70 -32.65 -26.53
N ILE A 154 -12.77 -32.50 -25.20
CA ILE A 154 -13.72 -33.23 -24.35
C ILE A 154 -15.12 -32.70 -24.62
N LYS A 155 -15.28 -31.37 -24.69
CA LYS A 155 -16.53 -30.74 -25.09
C LYS A 155 -16.94 -31.15 -26.51
N ALA A 156 -16.02 -31.14 -27.47
CA ALA A 156 -16.28 -31.57 -28.85
C ALA A 156 -16.84 -33.00 -28.90
N ALA A 157 -16.19 -33.94 -28.20
CA ALA A 157 -16.59 -35.34 -28.16
C ALA A 157 -17.96 -35.53 -27.48
N ARG A 158 -18.21 -34.84 -26.36
CA ARG A 158 -19.47 -34.91 -25.61
C ARG A 158 -20.65 -34.37 -26.42
N GLU A 159 -20.46 -33.25 -27.10
CA GLU A 159 -21.49 -32.55 -27.87
C GLU A 159 -21.57 -33.05 -29.31
N LYS A 160 -20.72 -34.02 -29.70
CA LYS A 160 -20.62 -34.60 -31.04
C LYS A 160 -20.42 -33.52 -32.11
N LEU A 161 -19.65 -32.49 -31.77
CA LEU A 161 -19.30 -31.41 -32.66
C LEU A 161 -17.94 -31.67 -33.29
N ASP A 162 -17.77 -31.22 -34.52
CA ASP A 162 -16.45 -31.21 -35.15
C ASP A 162 -15.51 -30.25 -34.41
N ILE A 163 -14.21 -30.56 -34.37
CA ILE A 163 -13.19 -29.71 -33.74
C ILE A 163 -13.12 -28.33 -34.42
N SER A 164 -13.57 -28.21 -35.67
CA SER A 164 -13.70 -26.95 -36.41
C SER A 164 -15.00 -26.19 -36.13
N ASN A 165 -15.84 -26.64 -35.20
CA ASN A 165 -17.03 -25.90 -34.76
C ASN A 165 -16.65 -24.92 -33.63
N GLU A 166 -16.94 -23.63 -33.82
CA GLU A 166 -16.63 -22.56 -32.87
C GLU A 166 -17.26 -22.77 -31.48
N GLU A 167 -18.34 -23.55 -31.39
CA GLU A 167 -18.96 -23.90 -30.10
C GLU A 167 -18.03 -24.77 -29.23
N VAL A 168 -17.00 -25.40 -29.79
CA VAL A 168 -15.99 -26.19 -29.06
C VAL A 168 -15.01 -25.31 -28.27
N ILE A 169 -14.92 -24.01 -28.60
CA ILE A 169 -13.97 -23.10 -27.97
C ILE A 169 -14.28 -22.96 -26.47
N HIS A 170 -13.26 -23.15 -25.65
CA HIS A 170 -13.24 -22.77 -24.25
C HIS A 170 -12.65 -21.36 -24.13
N TRP A 171 -13.47 -20.38 -23.72
CA TRP A 171 -13.03 -19.00 -23.57
C TRP A 171 -12.28 -18.79 -22.25
N GLY A 172 -11.08 -18.20 -22.36
CA GLY A 172 -10.29 -17.75 -21.22
C GLY A 172 -10.91 -16.52 -20.54
N ILE A 173 -10.23 -15.99 -19.54
CA ILE A 173 -10.77 -14.87 -18.73
C ILE A 173 -10.90 -13.55 -19.53
N ILE A 174 -10.01 -13.27 -20.49
CA ILE A 174 -10.04 -12.01 -21.25
C ILE A 174 -11.32 -11.89 -22.08
N PRO A 175 -11.71 -12.86 -22.94
CA PRO A 175 -12.92 -12.72 -23.73
C PRO A 175 -14.19 -12.75 -22.89
N ARG A 176 -14.15 -13.45 -21.74
CA ARG A 176 -15.23 -13.42 -20.75
C ARG A 176 -15.37 -12.09 -20.03
N THR A 177 -14.33 -11.24 -20.07
CA THR A 177 -14.33 -9.85 -19.56
C THR A 177 -14.74 -8.85 -20.64
N ASN A 178 -15.17 -9.31 -21.82
CA ASN A 178 -15.64 -8.40 -22.87
C ASN A 178 -16.72 -7.44 -22.35
N ARG A 179 -16.68 -6.19 -22.82
CA ARG A 179 -17.45 -5.04 -22.33
C ARG A 179 -17.15 -4.71 -20.86
N GLY A 180 -15.91 -4.92 -20.43
CA GLY A 180 -15.45 -4.71 -19.06
C GLY A 180 -14.01 -4.18 -18.94
N ILE A 181 -13.48 -4.24 -17.73
CA ILE A 181 -12.12 -3.83 -17.39
C ILE A 181 -11.33 -5.10 -17.04
N PHE A 182 -10.21 -5.32 -17.71
CA PHE A 182 -9.30 -6.41 -17.38
C PHE A 182 -7.96 -5.87 -16.91
N ALA A 183 -7.56 -6.27 -15.71
CA ALA A 183 -6.33 -5.84 -15.08
C ALA A 183 -5.30 -6.98 -14.99
N ILE A 184 -4.06 -6.71 -15.38
CA ILE A 184 -2.94 -7.64 -15.20
C ILE A 184 -1.97 -7.04 -14.17
N ASN A 185 -1.84 -7.73 -13.03
CA ASN A 185 -0.88 -7.35 -12.01
C ASN A 185 0.49 -7.99 -12.28
N GLU A 186 1.56 -7.24 -12.09
CA GLU A 186 2.95 -7.68 -12.28
C GLU A 186 3.24 -8.17 -13.72
N LEU A 187 2.86 -7.39 -14.74
CA LEU A 187 3.03 -7.72 -16.16
C LEU A 187 4.40 -8.34 -16.54
N PRO A 188 5.56 -7.90 -16.00
CA PRO A 188 6.87 -8.53 -16.20
C PRO A 188 6.94 -10.04 -15.93
N ASP A 189 6.14 -10.57 -14.99
CA ASP A 189 6.15 -11.98 -14.60
C ASP A 189 5.47 -12.88 -15.64
N LEU A 190 4.83 -12.29 -16.65
CA LEU A 190 4.14 -13.00 -17.71
C LEU A 190 5.12 -13.50 -18.78
N GLN A 191 4.99 -14.76 -19.19
CA GLN A 191 5.88 -15.32 -20.22
C GLN A 191 5.81 -14.54 -21.55
N PRO A 192 6.93 -14.36 -22.28
CA PRO A 192 6.96 -13.59 -23.53
C PRO A 192 5.94 -14.02 -24.58
N ARG A 193 5.66 -15.33 -24.70
CA ARG A 193 4.65 -15.85 -25.64
C ARG A 193 3.23 -15.33 -25.37
N ILE A 194 2.91 -15.07 -24.10
CA ILE A 194 1.60 -14.57 -23.68
C ILE A 194 1.55 -13.06 -23.90
N GLN A 195 2.65 -12.35 -23.64
CA GLN A 195 2.78 -10.93 -23.96
C GLN A 195 2.54 -10.64 -25.45
N VAL A 196 3.02 -11.52 -26.34
CA VAL A 196 2.71 -11.43 -27.78
C VAL A 196 1.22 -11.59 -28.05
N GLY A 197 0.53 -12.48 -27.34
CA GLY A 197 -0.94 -12.62 -27.44
C GLY A 197 -1.70 -11.36 -27.02
N LEU A 198 -1.19 -10.63 -26.01
CA LEU A 198 -1.77 -9.35 -25.58
C LEU A 198 -1.59 -8.22 -26.61
N LEU A 199 -0.58 -8.30 -27.47
CA LEU A 199 -0.30 -7.30 -28.50
C LEU A 199 -1.47 -7.18 -29.49
N ASN A 200 -2.01 -8.31 -29.94
CA ASN A 200 -3.16 -8.31 -30.85
C ASN A 200 -4.38 -7.62 -30.22
N ILE A 201 -4.61 -7.83 -28.91
CA ILE A 201 -5.72 -7.21 -28.19
C ILE A 201 -5.52 -5.69 -28.09
N LEU A 202 -4.29 -5.23 -27.86
CA LEU A 202 -3.99 -3.79 -27.78
C LEU A 202 -4.03 -3.09 -29.13
N GLU A 203 -3.62 -3.76 -30.21
CA GLU A 203 -3.56 -3.20 -31.56
C GLU A 203 -4.90 -3.24 -32.28
N GLU A 204 -5.51 -4.43 -32.37
CA GLU A 204 -6.66 -4.71 -33.22
C GLU A 204 -7.98 -4.82 -32.42
N ASN A 205 -7.90 -4.79 -31.09
CA ASN A 205 -9.03 -5.09 -30.20
C ASN A 205 -9.70 -6.42 -30.54
N ASP A 206 -8.92 -7.41 -30.97
CA ASP A 206 -9.43 -8.75 -31.27
C ASP A 206 -8.55 -9.86 -30.68
N ILE A 207 -9.12 -11.05 -30.62
CA ILE A 207 -8.36 -12.27 -30.36
C ILE A 207 -8.59 -13.30 -31.47
N GLN A 208 -7.61 -14.19 -31.59
CA GLN A 208 -7.67 -15.37 -32.45
C GLN A 208 -7.43 -16.61 -31.59
N VAL A 209 -8.25 -17.63 -31.82
CA VAL A 209 -8.11 -18.93 -31.16
C VAL A 209 -7.44 -19.89 -32.15
N ARG A 210 -6.46 -20.64 -31.66
CA ARG A 210 -5.71 -21.59 -32.49
C ARG A 210 -6.68 -22.57 -33.15
N GLY A 211 -6.51 -22.79 -34.45
CA GLY A 211 -7.32 -23.75 -35.23
C GLY A 211 -8.59 -23.17 -35.84
N PHE A 212 -8.91 -21.90 -35.61
CA PHE A 212 -10.10 -21.24 -36.16
C PHE A 212 -9.74 -19.93 -36.87
N PRO A 213 -10.33 -19.64 -38.05
CA PRO A 213 -10.25 -18.32 -38.68
C PRO A 213 -11.24 -17.31 -38.04
N LEU A 214 -11.53 -17.45 -36.74
CA LEU A 214 -12.45 -16.59 -36.01
C LEU A 214 -11.68 -15.43 -35.36
N ARG A 215 -12.11 -14.21 -35.67
CA ARG A 215 -11.70 -12.99 -34.96
C ARG A 215 -12.83 -12.54 -34.06
N VAL A 216 -12.56 -12.47 -32.76
CA VAL A 216 -13.54 -11.99 -31.78
C VAL A 216 -13.18 -10.55 -31.41
N PRO A 217 -13.97 -9.56 -31.84
CA PRO A 217 -13.77 -8.18 -31.39
C PRO A 217 -14.07 -8.06 -29.90
N LEU A 218 -13.16 -7.46 -29.15
CA LEU A 218 -13.26 -7.21 -27.72
C LEU A 218 -13.35 -5.71 -27.48
N ASP A 219 -14.32 -5.30 -26.66
CA ASP A 219 -14.43 -3.92 -26.18
C ASP A 219 -14.07 -3.91 -24.69
N MET A 220 -12.87 -3.44 -24.37
CA MET A 220 -12.37 -3.46 -23.00
C MET A 220 -11.37 -2.34 -22.69
N LEU A 221 -11.23 -2.04 -21.41
CA LEU A 221 -10.08 -1.30 -20.90
C LEU A 221 -9.06 -2.30 -20.34
N LEU A 222 -7.83 -2.25 -20.86
CA LEU A 222 -6.70 -2.97 -20.29
C LEU A 222 -5.90 -2.07 -19.35
N VAL A 223 -5.67 -2.56 -18.14
CA VAL A 223 -4.86 -1.87 -17.12
C VAL A 223 -3.78 -2.80 -16.61
N PHE A 224 -2.56 -2.30 -16.53
CA PHE A 224 -1.41 -3.11 -16.12
C PHE A 224 -0.77 -2.55 -14.83
N THR A 225 -0.06 -3.39 -14.10
CA THR A 225 0.90 -2.94 -13.08
C THR A 225 2.26 -3.59 -13.26
N ALA A 226 3.31 -2.87 -12.89
CA ALA A 226 4.66 -3.41 -12.86
C ALA A 226 5.53 -2.64 -11.86
N ASN A 227 6.61 -3.26 -11.41
CA ASN A 227 7.71 -2.53 -10.78
C ASN A 227 8.52 -1.79 -11.86
N PRO A 228 9.00 -0.56 -11.60
CA PRO A 228 9.72 0.23 -12.61
C PRO A 228 10.98 -0.46 -13.13
N GLU A 229 11.74 -1.14 -12.26
CA GLU A 229 12.97 -1.82 -12.66
C GLU A 229 12.68 -2.97 -13.62
N ASP A 230 11.76 -3.85 -13.25
CA ASP A 230 11.31 -4.97 -14.09
C ASP A 230 10.74 -4.49 -15.43
N TYR A 231 10.10 -3.31 -15.45
CA TYR A 231 9.56 -2.68 -16.66
C TYR A 231 10.65 -2.10 -17.59
N THR A 232 11.81 -1.75 -17.04
CA THR A 232 12.94 -1.20 -17.80
C THR A 232 13.98 -2.26 -18.22
N ASN A 233 14.07 -3.37 -17.48
CA ASN A 233 15.02 -4.44 -17.74
C ASN A 233 14.69 -5.19 -19.05
N ARG A 234 15.69 -5.30 -19.94
CA ARG A 234 15.54 -6.02 -21.21
C ARG A 234 15.25 -7.50 -20.94
N GLY A 235 14.13 -8.00 -21.46
CA GLY A 235 13.75 -9.42 -21.40
C GLY A 235 12.49 -9.70 -20.58
N ASN A 236 12.13 -8.81 -19.65
CA ASN A 236 10.95 -8.95 -18.81
C ASN A 236 9.66 -8.48 -19.50
N ILE A 237 9.75 -7.43 -20.32
CA ILE A 237 8.66 -7.02 -21.20
C ILE A 237 9.18 -6.87 -22.63
N ILE A 238 8.43 -7.40 -23.59
CA ILE A 238 8.77 -7.26 -25.01
C ILE A 238 8.55 -5.80 -25.45
N THR A 239 9.53 -5.22 -26.14
CA THR A 239 9.46 -3.83 -26.64
C THR A 239 8.17 -3.52 -27.41
N PRO A 240 7.67 -4.40 -28.31
CA PRO A 240 6.42 -4.15 -29.01
C PRO A 240 5.22 -3.95 -28.08
N LEU A 241 5.14 -4.68 -26.97
CA LEU A 241 4.04 -4.53 -26.01
C LEU A 241 4.15 -3.19 -25.26
N LYS A 242 5.36 -2.84 -24.83
CA LYS A 242 5.66 -1.57 -24.15
C LYS A 242 5.24 -0.36 -24.99
N ASP A 243 5.47 -0.42 -26.30
CA ASP A 243 5.12 0.66 -27.24
C ASP A 243 3.61 0.77 -27.52
N ARG A 244 2.82 -0.23 -27.12
CA ARG A 244 1.35 -0.27 -27.29
C ARG A 244 0.57 0.08 -26.02
N ILE A 245 1.25 0.29 -24.90
CA ILE A 245 0.62 0.83 -23.69
C ILE A 245 0.65 2.35 -23.81
N ASP A 246 -0.52 2.94 -24.05
CA ASP A 246 -0.67 4.36 -24.40
C ASP A 246 -0.24 5.33 -23.28
N SER A 247 -0.35 4.92 -22.01
CA SER A 247 0.02 5.76 -20.86
C SER A 247 0.74 5.01 -19.77
N GLN A 248 1.84 5.62 -19.30
CA GLN A 248 2.66 5.11 -18.22
C GLN A 248 2.58 6.08 -17.06
N ILE A 249 2.03 5.62 -15.94
CA ILE A 249 1.73 6.44 -14.77
C ILE A 249 2.62 5.98 -13.63
N ILE A 250 3.50 6.87 -13.16
CA ILE A 250 4.45 6.56 -12.10
C ILE A 250 3.83 6.89 -10.74
N THR A 251 3.67 5.87 -9.92
CA THR A 251 3.23 5.96 -8.52
C THR A 251 4.42 6.21 -7.58
N HIS A 252 4.13 6.65 -6.36
CA HIS A 252 5.16 6.93 -5.36
C HIS A 252 4.66 6.61 -3.96
N TYR A 253 5.59 6.45 -3.01
CA TYR A 253 5.23 6.43 -1.59
C TYR A 253 4.74 7.81 -1.11
N PRO A 254 4.03 7.88 0.03
CA PRO A 254 3.67 9.15 0.66
C PRO A 254 4.89 10.07 0.79
N ARG A 255 4.72 11.35 0.46
CA ARG A 255 5.80 12.34 0.48
C ARG A 255 5.92 13.03 1.83
N THR A 256 4.84 13.01 2.61
CA THR A 256 4.79 13.62 3.94
C THR A 256 4.37 12.60 5.00
N ILE A 257 4.77 12.85 6.24
CA ILE A 257 4.38 12.05 7.41
C ILE A 257 2.87 12.12 7.62
N GLU A 258 2.27 13.28 7.38
CA GLU A 258 0.83 13.47 7.52
C GLU A 258 0.04 12.56 6.56
N GLU A 259 0.44 12.47 5.29
CA GLU A 259 -0.13 11.51 4.34
C GLU A 259 0.06 10.07 4.81
N SER A 260 1.26 9.72 5.30
CA SER A 260 1.58 8.37 5.78
C SER A 260 0.72 7.98 6.99
N ARG A 261 0.55 8.91 7.94
CA ARG A 261 -0.30 8.74 9.12
C ARG A 261 -1.75 8.50 8.75
N GLN A 262 -2.31 9.29 7.82
CA GLN A 262 -3.69 9.07 7.36
C GLN A 262 -3.88 7.68 6.76
N ILE A 263 -2.88 7.16 6.04
CA ILE A 263 -2.92 5.79 5.51
C ILE A 263 -2.91 4.78 6.67
N THR A 264 -1.99 4.91 7.61
CA THR A 264 -1.91 3.99 8.76
C THR A 264 -3.18 4.02 9.60
N GLU A 265 -3.78 5.19 9.82
CA GLU A 265 -5.04 5.32 10.57
C GLU A 265 -6.23 4.68 9.85
N HIS A 266 -6.31 4.80 8.52
CA HIS A 266 -7.35 4.14 7.72
C HIS A 266 -7.20 2.62 7.68
N GLU A 267 -5.96 2.11 7.65
CA GLU A 267 -5.69 0.68 7.58
C GLU A 267 -5.67 0.00 8.96
N ASN A 268 -5.54 0.77 10.05
CA ASN A 268 -5.47 0.21 11.39
C ASN A 268 -6.79 -0.51 11.76
N THR A 269 -6.70 -1.82 11.87
CA THR A 269 -7.80 -2.69 12.31
C THR A 269 -7.86 -2.83 13.83
N HIS A 270 -6.77 -2.49 14.53
CA HIS A 270 -6.60 -2.63 15.97
C HIS A 270 -7.23 -1.44 16.74
N LYS A 271 -8.56 -1.38 16.74
CA LYS A 271 -9.34 -0.34 17.44
C LYS A 271 -9.56 -0.61 18.94
N GLY A 272 -9.02 -1.71 19.46
CA GLY A 272 -9.43 -2.30 20.75
C GLY A 272 -8.74 -1.77 22.02
N VAL A 273 -7.62 -1.05 21.92
CA VAL A 273 -6.74 -0.83 23.10
C VAL A 273 -7.16 0.36 23.97
N GLY A 274 -8.09 1.22 23.52
CA GLY A 274 -8.49 2.42 24.28
C GLY A 274 -7.33 3.40 24.58
N ALA A 275 -6.16 3.17 23.98
CA ALA A 275 -4.94 3.95 24.18
C ALA A 275 -5.02 5.27 23.41
N GLU A 276 -4.92 6.39 24.14
CA GLU A 276 -4.72 7.70 23.54
C GLU A 276 -3.25 7.86 23.15
N ILE A 277 -2.94 7.71 21.86
CA ILE A 277 -1.57 7.84 21.35
C ILE A 277 -1.30 9.28 20.90
N PRO A 278 -0.35 10.01 21.54
CA PRO A 278 0.02 11.37 21.14
C PRO A 278 0.53 11.46 19.70
N GLU A 279 0.30 12.60 19.06
CA GLU A 279 0.61 12.83 17.65
C GLU A 279 2.10 12.61 17.33
N PHE A 280 3.01 13.12 18.17
CA PHE A 280 4.46 12.97 17.94
C PHE A 280 4.94 11.51 17.99
N ILE A 281 4.22 10.61 18.69
CA ILE A 281 4.52 9.17 18.69
C ILE A 281 4.05 8.54 17.38
N ARG A 282 2.89 8.95 16.85
CA ARG A 282 2.45 8.51 15.52
C ARG A 282 3.45 8.97 14.46
N ASP A 283 3.85 10.24 14.51
CA ASP A 283 4.88 10.80 13.64
C ASP A 283 6.19 10.03 13.75
N LEU A 284 6.60 9.63 14.96
CA LEU A 284 7.81 8.86 15.19
C LEU A 284 7.76 7.49 14.50
N ILE A 285 6.65 6.78 14.62
CA ILE A 285 6.47 5.46 13.97
C ILE A 285 6.48 5.62 12.45
N GLU A 286 5.85 6.66 11.91
CA GLU A 286 5.90 6.96 10.48
C GLU A 286 7.30 7.34 10.01
N GLU A 287 8.01 8.16 10.79
CA GLU A 287 9.36 8.64 10.49
C GLU A 287 10.36 7.49 10.29
N VAL A 288 10.19 6.36 11.01
CA VAL A 288 11.00 5.14 10.79
C VAL A 288 10.95 4.67 9.33
N SER A 289 9.76 4.65 8.72
CA SER A 289 9.61 4.29 7.30
C SER A 289 10.27 5.31 6.37
N PHE A 290 10.31 6.59 6.75
CA PHE A 290 11.02 7.61 5.99
C PHE A 290 12.54 7.46 6.10
N GLN A 291 13.07 7.14 7.29
CA GLN A 291 14.49 6.85 7.48
C GLN A 291 14.91 5.61 6.68
N ALA A 292 14.08 4.56 6.66
CA ALA A 292 14.34 3.37 5.88
C ALA A 292 14.43 3.64 4.36
N ARG A 293 13.60 4.56 3.84
CA ARG A 293 13.63 4.96 2.41
C ARG A 293 14.89 5.74 2.03
N GLY A 294 15.55 6.39 3.00
CA GLY A 294 16.81 7.12 2.80
C GLY A 294 18.06 6.33 3.19
N SER A 295 17.90 5.14 3.77
CA SER A 295 18.99 4.36 4.34
C SER A 295 19.78 3.60 3.28
N GLU A 296 21.10 3.73 3.31
CA GLU A 296 22.03 2.96 2.47
C GLU A 296 22.02 1.46 2.79
N PHE A 297 21.67 1.09 4.02
CA PHE A 297 21.57 -0.32 4.45
C PHE A 297 20.30 -1.03 3.94
N VAL A 298 19.38 -0.31 3.30
CA VAL A 298 18.07 -0.85 2.89
C VAL A 298 18.00 -0.96 1.37
N ASN A 299 17.54 -2.10 0.87
CA ASN A 299 17.34 -2.33 -0.54
C ASN A 299 16.11 -1.54 -1.06
N GLN A 300 16.37 -0.42 -1.74
CA GLN A 300 15.32 0.43 -2.28
C GLN A 300 14.58 -0.19 -3.47
N GLN A 301 15.17 -1.19 -4.13
CA GLN A 301 14.57 -1.89 -5.28
C GLN A 301 13.36 -2.72 -4.85
N SER A 302 13.44 -3.33 -3.67
CA SER A 302 12.34 -4.10 -3.06
C SER A 302 11.25 -3.19 -2.49
N GLY A 303 11.63 -1.96 -2.14
CA GLY A 303 10.75 -0.88 -1.71
C GLY A 303 10.34 -0.94 -0.23
N VAL A 304 10.20 0.24 0.37
CA VAL A 304 9.82 0.42 1.79
C VAL A 304 8.34 0.84 1.89
N SER A 305 7.48 -0.18 1.90
CA SER A 305 6.02 0.02 1.84
C SER A 305 5.41 0.60 3.11
N ALA A 306 4.21 1.18 2.99
CA ALA A 306 3.41 1.64 4.14
C ALA A 306 3.05 0.52 5.14
N ARG A 307 3.21 -0.77 4.76
CA ARG A 307 2.98 -1.91 5.65
C ARG A 307 3.94 -1.94 6.83
N ILE A 308 5.11 -1.29 6.72
CA ILE A 308 6.05 -1.17 7.83
C ILE A 308 5.41 -0.33 8.94
N SER A 309 4.98 0.89 8.63
CA SER A 309 4.32 1.77 9.60
C SER A 309 3.06 1.14 10.19
N ILE A 310 2.24 0.47 9.36
CA ILE A 310 1.01 -0.20 9.82
C ILE A 310 1.34 -1.30 10.83
N SER A 311 2.20 -2.25 10.48
CA SER A 311 2.58 -3.34 11.39
C SER A 311 3.37 -2.86 12.60
N ALA A 312 4.18 -1.80 12.45
CA ALA A 312 4.87 -1.17 13.56
C ALA A 312 3.88 -0.56 14.55
N TYR A 313 2.87 0.16 14.06
CA TYR A 313 1.81 0.73 14.90
C TYR A 313 0.99 -0.33 15.62
N GLU A 314 0.64 -1.43 14.92
CA GLU A 314 -0.05 -2.58 15.51
C GLU A 314 0.78 -3.25 16.62
N ASN A 315 2.07 -3.48 16.39
CA ASN A 315 2.99 -4.04 17.40
C ASN A 315 3.20 -3.10 18.59
N PHE A 316 3.25 -1.80 18.34
CA PHE A 316 3.34 -0.77 19.37
C PHE A 316 2.11 -0.82 20.31
N LEU A 317 0.91 -0.80 19.73
CA LEU A 317 -0.34 -0.93 20.49
C LEU A 317 -0.42 -2.27 21.25
N SER A 318 -0.01 -3.36 20.60
CA SER A 318 0.00 -4.70 21.22
C SER A 318 0.94 -4.77 22.42
N ASN A 319 2.07 -4.05 22.41
CA ASN A 319 2.98 -4.03 23.56
C ASN A 319 2.39 -3.25 24.74
N ILE A 320 1.72 -2.13 24.47
CA ILE A 320 1.01 -1.36 25.49
C ILE A 320 -0.06 -2.24 26.16
N GLU A 321 -0.86 -2.95 25.35
CA GLU A 321 -1.87 -3.88 25.86
C GLU A 321 -1.25 -5.01 26.68
N ARG A 322 -0.19 -5.63 26.16
CA ARG A 322 0.55 -6.69 26.86
C ARG A 322 1.05 -6.21 28.24
N ARG A 323 1.60 -4.99 28.32
CA ARG A 323 2.06 -4.41 29.58
C ARG A 323 0.92 -4.23 30.58
N ALA A 324 -0.17 -3.60 30.16
CA ALA A 324 -1.33 -3.34 31.03
C ALA A 324 -1.89 -4.66 31.60
N LEU A 325 -2.07 -5.67 30.73
CA LEU A 325 -2.52 -7.00 31.13
C LEU A 325 -1.55 -7.71 32.08
N THR A 326 -0.23 -7.58 31.86
CA THR A 326 0.79 -8.19 32.71
C THR A 326 0.80 -7.57 34.11
N ASN A 327 0.67 -6.25 34.19
CA ASN A 327 0.63 -5.52 35.45
C ASN A 327 -0.73 -5.56 36.15
N LYS A 328 -1.77 -6.08 35.47
CA LYS A 328 -3.16 -6.07 35.95
C LYS A 328 -3.62 -4.64 36.29
N ASP A 329 -3.19 -3.68 35.46
CA ASP A 329 -3.61 -2.28 35.53
C ASP A 329 -4.29 -1.87 34.22
N ASP A 330 -4.93 -0.70 34.24
CA ASP A 330 -5.60 -0.11 33.08
C ASP A 330 -4.74 1.02 32.46
N ASP A 331 -3.41 0.94 32.57
CA ASP A 331 -2.47 1.95 32.03
C ASP A 331 -2.09 1.67 30.56
N TYR A 332 -3.05 1.98 29.68
CA TYR A 332 -2.88 1.92 28.23
C TYR A 332 -2.16 3.15 27.62
N PHE A 333 -1.47 3.97 28.43
CA PHE A 333 -0.77 5.15 27.91
C PHE A 333 0.62 4.79 27.38
N PRO A 334 1.04 5.27 26.19
CA PRO A 334 2.33 4.90 25.62
C PRO A 334 3.52 5.38 26.46
N ARG A 335 4.63 4.64 26.37
CA ARG A 335 5.96 4.96 26.92
C ARG A 335 6.99 4.90 25.80
N MET A 336 8.15 5.55 25.94
CA MET A 336 9.15 5.49 24.87
C MET A 336 9.77 4.10 24.75
N CYS A 337 9.94 3.36 25.85
CA CYS A 337 10.41 1.98 25.80
C CYS A 337 9.54 1.06 24.92
N ASP A 338 8.24 1.37 24.75
CA ASP A 338 7.35 0.60 23.88
C ASP A 338 7.73 0.71 22.40
N ILE A 339 8.44 1.76 21.98
CA ILE A 339 8.80 1.97 20.57
C ILE A 339 9.66 0.82 20.03
N TYR A 340 10.42 0.14 20.89
CA TYR A 340 11.28 -0.95 20.48
C TYR A 340 10.51 -2.24 20.18
N SER A 341 9.23 -2.33 20.55
CA SER A 341 8.38 -3.47 20.16
C SER A 341 8.12 -3.52 18.65
N ILE A 342 8.39 -2.42 17.92
CA ILE A 342 8.18 -2.35 16.46
C ILE A 342 9.28 -3.05 15.66
N ILE A 343 10.41 -3.41 16.28
CA ILE A 343 11.57 -4.01 15.58
C ILE A 343 11.18 -5.21 14.70
N PRO A 344 10.36 -6.18 15.16
CA PRO A 344 9.93 -7.30 14.32
C PRO A 344 9.16 -6.88 13.06
N ALA A 345 8.43 -5.75 13.11
CA ALA A 345 7.74 -5.21 11.94
C ALA A 345 8.72 -4.62 10.92
N ILE A 346 9.80 -3.99 11.40
CA ILE A 346 10.86 -3.45 10.54
C ILE A 346 11.62 -4.60 9.88
N THR A 347 12.18 -5.52 10.68
CA THR A 347 13.02 -6.63 10.18
C THR A 347 12.27 -7.59 9.27
N GLY A 348 10.97 -7.81 9.49
CA GLY A 348 10.15 -8.69 8.65
C GLY A 348 9.64 -8.07 7.35
N LYS A 349 9.82 -6.77 7.12
CA LYS A 349 9.24 -6.04 5.98
C LYS A 349 10.24 -5.22 5.19
N ILE A 350 11.49 -5.13 5.64
CA ILE A 350 12.59 -4.48 4.95
C ILE A 350 13.55 -5.55 4.46
N GLU A 351 14.00 -5.41 3.22
CA GLU A 351 15.13 -6.18 2.68
C GLU A 351 16.39 -5.32 2.79
N LEU A 352 17.48 -5.91 3.28
CA LEU A 352 18.75 -5.22 3.44
C LEU A 352 19.63 -5.45 2.22
N VAL A 353 20.51 -4.48 1.95
CA VAL A 353 21.65 -4.70 1.05
C VAL A 353 22.75 -5.46 1.80
N TYR A 354 23.81 -5.87 1.09
CA TYR A 354 24.90 -6.64 1.67
C TYR A 354 25.53 -5.98 2.91
N GLU A 355 25.75 -4.67 2.87
CA GLU A 355 26.26 -3.87 3.99
C GLU A 355 25.33 -3.90 5.20
N GLY A 356 24.01 -3.84 4.97
CA GLY A 356 23.01 -3.94 6.04
C GLY A 356 22.94 -5.33 6.67
N GLU A 357 23.09 -6.38 5.87
CA GLU A 357 23.17 -7.76 6.37
C GLU A 357 24.43 -7.99 7.23
N GLN A 358 25.55 -7.32 6.93
CA GLN A 358 26.76 -7.38 7.76
C GLN A 358 26.57 -6.72 9.14
N GLU A 359 25.88 -5.57 9.21
CA GLU A 359 25.55 -4.90 10.47
C GLU A 359 24.53 -5.70 11.30
N GLY A 360 23.63 -6.40 10.62
CA GLY A 360 22.56 -7.19 11.20
C GLY A 360 21.24 -6.42 11.31
N SER A 361 20.15 -7.07 10.90
CA SER A 361 18.83 -6.46 10.74
C SER A 361 18.27 -5.80 12.00
N VAL A 362 18.55 -6.37 13.17
CA VAL A 362 18.13 -5.81 14.45
C VAL A 362 18.86 -4.50 14.75
N LEU A 363 20.17 -4.44 14.51
CA LEU A 363 20.96 -3.23 14.75
C LEU A 363 20.56 -2.11 13.78
N VAL A 364 20.38 -2.45 12.49
CA VAL A 364 19.84 -1.51 11.49
C VAL A 364 18.49 -0.96 11.94
N SER A 365 17.60 -1.80 12.47
CA SER A 365 16.30 -1.36 12.99
C SER A 365 16.43 -0.38 14.16
N PHE A 366 17.33 -0.64 15.11
CA PHE A 366 17.63 0.30 16.19
C PHE A 366 18.16 1.64 15.67
N ASN A 367 19.03 1.62 14.67
CA ASN A 367 19.57 2.83 14.05
C ASN A 367 18.48 3.65 13.35
N LEU A 368 17.57 3.00 12.63
CA LEU A 368 16.42 3.66 11.99
C LEU A 368 15.50 4.33 13.02
N ILE A 369 15.20 3.64 14.14
CA ILE A 369 14.43 4.20 15.25
C ILE A 369 15.17 5.39 15.87
N GLY A 370 16.49 5.29 16.09
CA GLY A 370 17.29 6.36 16.64
C GLY A 370 17.32 7.62 15.76
N GLN A 371 17.44 7.44 14.44
CA GLN A 371 17.34 8.54 13.47
C GLN A 371 15.95 9.18 13.48
N ALA A 372 14.89 8.36 13.55
CA ALA A 372 13.52 8.85 13.65
C ALA A 372 13.29 9.66 14.94
N ILE A 373 13.80 9.17 16.08
CA ILE A 373 13.78 9.89 17.38
C ILE A 373 14.42 11.26 17.23
N ASN A 374 15.62 11.34 16.65
CA ASN A 374 16.32 12.62 16.45
C ASN A 374 15.52 13.60 15.59
N ASN A 375 14.95 13.13 14.47
CA ASN A 375 14.21 13.98 13.54
C ASN A 375 12.91 14.52 14.13
N VAL A 376 12.16 13.68 14.86
CA VAL A 376 10.94 14.13 15.54
C VAL A 376 11.29 15.03 16.72
N PHE A 377 12.34 14.70 17.49
CA PHE A 377 12.78 15.49 18.64
C PHE A 377 13.15 16.93 18.27
N ALA A 378 13.86 17.10 17.15
CA ALA A 378 14.28 18.41 16.63
C ALA A 378 13.11 19.36 16.31
N ARG A 379 11.88 18.85 16.16
CA ARG A 379 10.68 19.68 15.93
C ARG A 379 10.19 20.38 17.21
N TYR A 380 10.51 19.82 18.37
CA TYR A 380 9.94 20.25 19.66
C TYR A 380 10.99 20.73 20.65
N PHE A 381 12.24 20.28 20.53
CA PHE A 381 13.30 20.54 21.49
C PHE A 381 14.56 21.08 20.83
N PRO A 382 15.37 21.90 21.53
CA PRO A 382 16.67 22.31 21.05
C PRO A 382 17.61 21.10 20.94
N LYS A 383 18.47 21.09 19.92
CA LYS A 383 19.39 19.98 19.67
C LYS A 383 20.28 19.71 20.91
N PRO A 384 20.35 18.47 21.42
CA PRO A 384 21.28 18.14 22.49
C PRO A 384 22.72 18.30 21.99
N SER A 385 23.52 19.13 22.66
CA SER A 385 24.92 19.40 22.31
C SER A 385 25.83 19.18 23.51
N LYS A 386 27.03 18.66 23.25
CA LYS A 386 28.11 18.52 24.24
C LYS A 386 28.86 19.83 24.49
N ASP A 387 28.78 20.77 23.56
CA ASP A 387 29.54 22.02 23.67
C ASP A 387 28.88 22.93 24.70
N ARG A 388 29.59 23.18 25.79
CA ARG A 388 29.33 24.35 26.65
C ARG A 388 29.53 25.58 25.75
N SER A 389 28.45 26.29 25.43
CA SER A 389 28.46 27.41 24.50
C SER A 389 29.63 28.38 24.78
N ARG A 390 30.69 28.32 23.97
CA ARG A 390 31.81 29.27 23.99
C ARG A 390 31.52 30.45 23.06
N GLY A 391 30.42 31.16 23.31
CA GLY A 391 29.99 32.32 22.50
C GLY A 391 29.38 33.42 23.37
N GLU A 392 29.37 34.65 22.85
CA GLU A 392 29.03 35.92 23.54
C GLU A 392 27.59 36.03 24.09
N ARG A 393 26.75 35.01 23.86
CA ARG A 393 25.49 34.80 24.59
C ARG A 393 25.33 33.30 24.86
N PRO A 394 25.70 32.80 26.05
CA PRO A 394 25.53 31.40 26.38
C PRO A 394 24.03 31.15 26.61
N GLU A 395 23.30 30.62 25.63
CA GLU A 395 22.08 29.90 25.98
C GLU A 395 22.53 28.66 26.76
N ALA A 396 22.26 28.67 28.07
CA ALA A 396 22.62 27.56 28.94
C ALA A 396 22.07 26.24 28.36
N ASN A 397 22.93 25.23 28.25
CA ASN A 397 22.55 23.92 27.73
C ASN A 397 21.37 23.39 28.57
N PRO A 398 20.17 23.22 28.00
CA PRO A 398 18.98 22.88 28.79
C PRO A 398 19.11 21.50 29.44
N TYR A 399 20.03 20.66 28.96
CA TYR A 399 20.23 19.28 29.42
C TYR A 399 21.32 19.12 30.49
N GLU A 400 21.99 20.20 30.92
CA GLU A 400 23.15 20.13 31.82
C GLU A 400 22.83 19.43 33.15
N ALA A 401 21.71 19.78 33.79
CA ALA A 401 21.28 19.14 35.04
C ALA A 401 21.03 17.62 34.91
N ILE A 402 20.62 17.17 33.72
CA ILE A 402 20.39 15.74 33.44
C ILE A 402 21.74 15.03 33.26
N VAL A 403 22.68 15.65 32.55
CA VAL A 403 24.05 15.12 32.41
C VAL A 403 24.71 15.00 33.78
N ASP A 404 24.66 16.06 34.59
CA ASP A 404 25.22 16.08 35.94
C ASP A 404 24.60 14.98 36.84
N PHE A 405 23.30 14.72 36.70
CA PHE A 405 22.64 13.62 37.39
C PHE A 405 23.29 12.27 37.08
N PHE A 406 23.53 11.94 35.81
CA PHE A 406 24.15 10.67 35.43
C PHE A 406 25.65 10.63 35.73
N SER A 407 26.38 11.73 35.49
CA SER A 407 27.81 11.83 35.80
C SER A 407 28.10 11.74 37.30
N SER A 408 27.11 11.96 38.17
CA SER A 408 27.20 11.65 39.61
C SER A 408 27.20 10.14 39.96
N GLY A 409 27.18 9.26 38.95
CA GLY A 409 27.17 7.81 39.09
C GLY A 409 25.78 7.19 39.28
N LYS A 410 24.72 8.00 39.21
CA LYS A 410 23.34 7.51 39.26
C LYS A 410 22.97 6.83 37.95
N LYS A 411 22.08 5.84 38.05
CA LYS A 411 21.52 5.11 36.91
C LYS A 411 20.00 5.20 36.96
N LEU A 412 19.37 5.20 35.79
CA LEU A 412 17.92 5.10 35.66
C LEU A 412 17.62 3.84 34.87
N GLU A 413 16.80 2.97 35.41
CA GLU A 413 16.37 1.76 34.72
C GLU A 413 14.86 1.83 34.48
N LEU A 414 14.44 1.67 33.23
CA LEU A 414 13.05 1.64 32.81
C LEU A 414 12.79 0.31 32.11
N SER A 415 11.57 -0.21 32.19
CA SER A 415 11.18 -1.40 31.44
C SER A 415 9.72 -1.27 31.01
N ASP A 416 9.39 -1.90 29.89
CA ASP A 416 8.03 -2.06 29.41
C ASP A 416 7.19 -2.97 30.32
N SER A 417 7.78 -3.57 31.36
CA SER A 417 7.07 -4.31 32.40
C SER A 417 6.80 -3.50 33.68
N LEU A 418 7.36 -2.30 33.85
CA LEU A 418 7.23 -1.56 35.11
C LEU A 418 5.78 -1.14 35.39
N PRO A 419 5.27 -1.31 36.64
CA PRO A 419 4.01 -0.70 37.06
C PRO A 419 4.07 0.83 36.93
N PHE A 420 2.95 1.45 36.54
CA PHE A 420 2.89 2.90 36.31
C PHE A 420 3.40 3.77 37.48
N PRO A 421 3.06 3.50 38.76
CA PRO A 421 3.54 4.30 39.88
C PRO A 421 5.07 4.28 40.02
N GLU A 422 5.69 3.15 39.70
CA GLU A 422 7.14 2.99 39.76
C GLU A 422 7.82 3.71 38.60
N TYR A 423 7.28 3.55 37.38
CA TYR A 423 7.72 4.29 36.20
C TYR A 423 7.74 5.80 36.45
N LYS A 424 6.64 6.34 36.99
CA LYS A 424 6.53 7.75 37.39
C LYS A 424 7.61 8.15 38.39
N LYS A 425 7.73 7.42 39.49
CA LYS A 425 8.71 7.71 40.55
C LYS A 425 10.15 7.74 40.04
N ARG A 426 10.50 6.80 39.14
CA ARG A 426 11.84 6.71 38.54
C ARG A 426 12.13 7.92 37.67
N LEU A 427 11.24 8.31 36.76
CA LEU A 427 11.42 9.49 35.91
C LEU A 427 11.48 10.80 36.71
N GLU A 428 10.62 10.97 37.72
CA GLU A 428 10.62 12.18 38.57
C GLU A 428 11.87 12.32 39.44
N SER A 429 12.68 11.26 39.57
CA SER A 429 13.95 11.30 40.31
C SER A 429 15.09 11.97 39.54
N VAL A 430 14.97 12.12 38.21
CA VAL A 430 16.00 12.71 37.35
C VAL A 430 15.95 14.22 37.41
N ALA A 431 17.02 14.83 37.94
CA ALA A 431 17.10 16.28 38.10
C ALA A 431 17.06 17.00 36.74
N GLY A 432 16.27 18.08 36.65
CA GLY A 432 16.14 18.92 35.46
C GLY A 432 15.27 18.34 34.33
N LEU A 433 14.97 17.05 34.33
CA LEU A 433 14.26 16.38 33.24
C LEU A 433 12.85 16.95 33.01
N LYS A 434 12.08 17.13 34.09
CA LYS A 434 10.73 17.71 34.05
C LYS A 434 10.74 19.18 33.60
N ASP A 435 11.80 19.92 33.93
CA ASP A 435 11.90 21.35 33.62
C ASP A 435 12.20 21.59 32.13
N VAL A 436 13.02 20.74 31.51
CA VAL A 436 13.25 20.74 30.06
C VAL A 436 11.94 20.58 29.29
N VAL A 437 11.14 19.58 29.67
CA VAL A 437 9.84 19.31 29.03
C VAL A 437 8.90 20.50 29.21
N LYS A 438 8.75 21.01 30.44
CA LYS A 438 7.90 22.18 30.71
C LYS A 438 8.29 23.43 29.90
N LYS A 439 9.58 23.61 29.64
CA LYS A 439 10.09 24.79 28.92
C LYS A 439 9.90 24.69 27.41
N HIS A 440 10.18 23.53 26.82
CA HIS A 440 10.28 23.38 25.37
C HIS A 440 9.08 22.66 24.74
N PHE A 441 8.51 21.67 25.43
CA PHE A 441 7.36 20.92 24.92
C PHE A 441 6.35 20.65 26.05
N PRO A 442 5.57 21.66 26.47
CA PRO A 442 4.65 21.55 27.61
C PRO A 442 3.54 20.52 27.38
N ALA A 443 3.41 19.56 28.29
CA ALA A 443 2.43 18.47 28.19
C ALA A 443 1.05 18.86 28.76
N PRO A 444 -0.06 18.39 28.17
CA PRO A 444 -1.41 18.69 28.63
C PRO A 444 -1.79 17.94 29.93
N ASN A 445 -1.13 16.81 30.23
CA ASN A 445 -1.40 16.00 31.41
C ASN A 445 -0.12 15.33 31.93
N ASP A 446 -0.21 14.72 33.11
CA ASP A 446 0.94 14.09 33.80
C ASP A 446 1.46 12.84 33.07
N ARG A 447 0.60 12.07 32.40
CA ARG A 447 1.01 10.90 31.62
C ARG A 447 1.88 11.29 30.43
N GLU A 448 1.44 12.28 29.67
CA GLU A 448 2.20 12.79 28.53
C GLU A 448 3.47 13.53 28.96
N MET A 449 3.48 14.16 30.14
CA MET A 449 4.70 14.70 30.74
C MET A 449 5.76 13.62 30.93
N LEU A 450 5.39 12.47 31.51
CA LEU A 450 6.32 11.35 31.72
C LEU A 450 6.84 10.76 30.40
N LEU A 451 5.95 10.57 29.42
CA LEU A 451 6.34 10.11 28.09
C LEU A 451 7.36 11.06 27.45
N ARG A 452 7.12 12.38 27.50
CA ARG A 452 8.02 13.39 26.94
C ARG A 452 9.34 13.49 27.73
N MET A 453 9.32 13.22 29.04
CA MET A 453 10.54 13.09 29.84
C MET A 453 11.40 11.92 29.35
N GLU A 454 10.80 10.76 29.11
CA GLU A 454 11.53 9.62 28.53
C GLU A 454 12.02 9.92 27.11
N PHE A 455 11.25 10.67 26.31
CA PHE A 455 11.66 11.08 24.96
C PHE A 455 12.92 11.95 24.95
N VAL A 456 13.08 12.82 25.96
CA VAL A 456 14.32 13.59 26.16
C VAL A 456 15.50 12.67 26.44
N LEU A 457 15.34 11.65 27.28
CA LEU A 457 16.42 10.70 27.57
C LEU A 457 16.84 9.92 26.32
N GLU A 458 15.88 9.44 25.53
CA GLU A 458 16.17 8.76 24.27
C GLU A 458 16.93 9.67 23.31
N ALA A 459 16.48 10.92 23.11
CA ALA A 459 17.19 11.86 22.24
C ALA A 459 18.59 12.22 22.75
N MET A 460 18.77 12.36 24.07
CA MET A 460 20.10 12.56 24.67
C MET A 460 21.03 11.36 24.42
N HIS A 461 20.50 10.13 24.46
CA HIS A 461 21.25 8.94 24.09
C HIS A 461 21.67 8.97 22.62
N GLN A 462 20.74 9.26 21.71
CA GLN A 462 21.04 9.34 20.28
C GLN A 462 22.06 10.44 19.91
N ASN A 463 22.23 11.45 20.78
CA ASN A 463 23.24 12.51 20.63
C ASN A 463 24.48 12.27 21.52
N ASN A 464 24.68 11.04 22.00
CA ASN A 464 25.83 10.59 22.79
C ASN A 464 26.06 11.38 24.08
N MET A 465 25.04 12.01 24.66
CA MET A 465 25.14 12.74 25.93
C MET A 465 25.00 11.81 27.14
N ILE A 466 24.24 10.72 26.97
CA ILE A 466 24.10 9.64 27.94
C ILE A 466 24.22 8.30 27.22
N THR A 467 24.51 7.24 27.98
CA THR A 467 24.50 5.88 27.47
C THR A 467 23.15 5.24 27.76
N ARG A 468 22.68 4.44 26.82
CA ARG A 468 21.57 3.50 27.01
C ARG A 468 22.07 2.08 26.76
N GLU A 469 21.74 1.18 27.68
CA GLU A 469 21.98 -0.25 27.56
C GLU A 469 20.65 -1.00 27.65
N ILE A 470 20.54 -2.09 26.90
CA ILE A 470 19.38 -2.97 26.94
C ILE A 470 19.86 -4.26 27.59
N HIS A 471 19.36 -4.55 28.79
CA HIS A 471 19.61 -5.78 29.53
C HIS A 471 18.30 -6.55 29.66
N ASP A 472 18.20 -7.69 28.98
CA ASP A 472 16.96 -8.47 28.81
C ASP A 472 15.78 -7.64 28.26
N SER A 473 14.93 -7.11 29.16
CA SER A 473 13.75 -6.28 28.87
C SER A 473 13.79 -4.91 29.55
N ALA A 474 14.92 -4.56 30.17
CA ALA A 474 15.13 -3.30 30.86
C ALA A 474 16.11 -2.40 30.08
N ILE A 475 15.72 -1.14 29.95
CA ILE A 475 16.51 -0.05 29.40
C ILE A 475 17.19 0.66 30.57
N GLN A 476 18.53 0.62 30.62
CA GLN A 476 19.32 1.32 31.62
C GLN A 476 20.01 2.54 31.00
N TYR A 477 19.76 3.72 31.57
CA TYR A 477 20.45 4.97 31.27
C TYR A 477 21.55 5.24 32.29
N SER A 478 22.72 5.63 31.80
CA SER A 478 23.91 5.87 32.61
C SER A 478 24.83 6.90 31.95
N ASP A 479 25.90 7.28 32.67
CA ASP A 479 26.93 8.16 32.15
C ASP A 479 27.74 7.53 31.00
N VAL A 480 28.23 8.36 30.08
CA VAL A 480 29.00 7.93 28.90
C VAL A 480 30.35 7.30 29.29
N PHE A 481 31.00 7.81 30.34
CA PHE A 481 32.33 7.32 30.75
C PHE A 481 32.26 6.00 31.52
N SER A 482 31.12 5.70 32.16
CA SER A 482 30.92 4.44 32.87
C SER A 482 31.10 3.20 31.96
N LYS A 483 30.76 3.32 30.67
CA LYS A 483 30.93 2.29 29.64
C LYS A 483 32.37 2.13 29.16
N MET A 484 33.11 3.23 29.01
CA MET A 484 34.53 3.15 28.60
C MET A 484 35.38 2.44 29.65
N LEU A 485 35.08 2.63 30.94
CA LEU A 485 35.80 1.98 32.04
C LEU A 485 35.43 0.50 32.20
N SER A 486 34.16 0.11 31.99
CA SER A 486 33.74 -1.30 32.08
C SER A 486 34.27 -2.16 30.93
N GLY A 487 34.37 -1.61 29.70
CA GLY A 487 34.97 -2.29 28.56
C GLY A 487 36.48 -2.50 28.68
N MET A 488 37.18 -1.65 29.43
CA MET A 488 38.63 -1.80 29.69
C MET A 488 38.93 -2.76 30.85
N GLY A 489 37.97 -3.01 31.75
CA GLY A 489 38.13 -3.92 32.90
C GLY A 489 37.97 -5.41 32.59
N GLY A 490 37.47 -5.77 31.39
CA GLY A 490 37.30 -7.17 30.94
C GLY A 490 38.52 -7.78 30.24
N MET A 491 39.66 -7.08 30.25
CA MET A 491 40.92 -7.49 29.60
C MET A 491 42.04 -7.86 30.58
N GLN A 492 41.71 -8.22 31.82
CA GLN A 492 42.64 -8.79 32.80
C GLN A 492 42.34 -10.25 33.12
#